data_AF-A0A3E2NA37-F1
#
_entry.id   AF-A0A3E2NA37-F1
#
_cell.length_a   1.000
_cell.length_b   1.000
_cell.length_c   1.000
_cell.angle_alpha   90.00
_cell.angle_beta   90.00
_cell.angle_gamma   90.00
#
_symmetry.space_group_name_H-M   'P 1'
#
loop_
_entity.id
_entity.type
_entity.pdbx_description
1 polymer ?
#
loop_
_entity_poly.entity_id
_entity_poly.type
_entity_poly.pdbx_seq_one_letter_code
_entity_poly.pdbx_strand_id
1 'polypeptide(L)' 'MKNIDIRTVNPDTLVDINDTKVNAKLPIEERILDFIQQIKNPYCYKCGKVVVKISFNDSGATLEDRMESFLRMM' A
#
# COMPACT_ATOMS: atom_id res chain seq x y z
N MET A 1 -10.73 -5.84 -3.28
CA MET A 1 -9.57 -4.92 -3.42
C MET A 1 -8.25 -5.60 -3.16
N LYS A 2 -8.08 -6.30 -2.03
CA LYS A 2 -6.82 -6.97 -1.64
C LYS A 2 -6.38 -8.12 -2.58
N ASN A 3 -7.34 -8.90 -3.06
CA ASN A 3 -7.07 -10.13 -3.80
C ASN A 3 -6.91 -9.87 -5.30
N ILE A 4 -5.83 -9.19 -5.67
CA ILE A 4 -5.42 -8.91 -7.05
C ILE A 4 -4.13 -9.67 -7.35
N ASP A 5 -4.08 -10.34 -8.49
CA ASP A 5 -2.81 -10.81 -9.03
C ASP A 5 -2.11 -9.65 -9.76
N ILE A 6 -0.99 -9.20 -9.20
CA ILE A 6 -0.19 -8.10 -9.76
C ILE A 6 0.37 -8.44 -11.14
N ARG A 7 0.54 -9.73 -11.46
CA ARG A 7 1.14 -10.19 -12.72
C ARG A 7 0.20 -10.09 -13.91
N THR A 8 -1.10 -9.94 -13.66
CA THR A 8 -2.15 -9.91 -14.70
C THR A 8 -2.82 -8.54 -14.81
N VAL A 9 -2.44 -7.59 -13.95
CA VAL A 9 -3.01 -6.25 -13.93
C VAL A 9 -2.43 -5.42 -15.09
N ASN A 10 -3.26 -4.62 -15.76
CA ASN A 10 -2.78 -3.64 -16.72
C ASN A 10 -2.28 -2.38 -15.97
N PRO A 11 -0.98 -2.03 -16.04
CA PRO A 11 -0.43 -0.86 -15.34
C PRO A 11 -1.12 0.46 -15.70
N ASP A 12 -1.62 0.61 -16.93
CA ASP A 12 -2.27 1.85 -17.39
C ASP A 12 -3.62 2.09 -16.71
N THR A 13 -4.22 1.04 -16.14
CA THR A 13 -5.49 1.13 -15.41
C THR A 13 -5.32 1.47 -13.93
N LEU A 14 -4.08 1.52 -13.43
CA LEU A 14 -3.78 1.81 -12.04
C LEU A 14 -3.59 3.31 -11.82
N VAL A 15 -4.06 3.77 -10.65
CA VAL A 15 -3.79 5.12 -10.16
C VAL A 15 -2.32 5.24 -9.81
N ASP A 16 -1.66 6.33 -10.25
CA ASP A 16 -0.31 6.65 -9.81
C ASP A 16 -0.36 7.32 -8.44
N ILE A 17 0.42 6.80 -7.49
CA ILE A 17 0.51 7.39 -6.15
C ILE A 17 1.07 8.82 -6.19
N ASN A 18 1.89 9.15 -7.20
CA ASN A 18 2.43 10.50 -7.37
C ASN A 18 1.35 11.53 -7.72
N ASP A 19 0.20 11.10 -8.24
CA ASP A 19 -0.94 11.96 -8.54
C ASP A 19 -1.83 12.20 -7.30
N THR A 20 -1.62 11.43 -6.23
CA THR A 20 -2.37 11.57 -4.97
C THR A 20 -1.74 12.63 -4.06
N LYS A 21 -2.57 13.39 -3.34
CA LYS A 21 -2.15 14.44 -2.43
C LYS A 21 -2.74 14.22 -1.04
N VAL A 22 -1.86 14.13 -0.06
CA VAL A 22 -2.25 14.02 1.34
C VAL A 22 -2.48 15.41 1.92
N ASN A 23 -3.73 15.72 2.28
CA ASN A 23 -4.05 16.98 2.95
C ASN A 23 -3.69 16.91 4.44
N ALA A 24 -2.52 17.44 4.79
CA ALA A 24 -2.02 17.46 6.17
C ALA A 24 -2.82 18.35 7.13
N LYS A 25 -3.77 19.16 6.64
CA LYS A 25 -4.65 20.01 7.47
C LYS A 25 -5.87 19.26 7.99
N LEU A 26 -6.19 18.09 7.42
CA LEU A 26 -7.31 17.26 7.88
C LEU A 26 -6.91 16.44 9.13
N PRO A 27 -7.88 16.13 10.02
CA PRO A 27 -7.73 15.09 11.03
C PRO A 27 -7.27 13.76 10.41
N ILE A 28 -6.61 12.90 11.19
CA ILE A 28 -6.02 11.64 10.71
C ILE A 28 -7.04 10.76 9.98
N GLU A 29 -8.24 10.61 10.52
CA GLU A 29 -9.28 9.76 9.94
C GLU A 29 -9.77 10.29 8.59
N GLU A 30 -10.10 11.59 8.52
CA GLU A 30 -10.50 12.26 7.29
C GLU A 30 -9.40 12.22 6.23
N ARG A 31 -8.14 12.40 6.64
CA ARG A 31 -6.98 12.31 5.77
C ARG A 31 -6.80 10.92 5.18
N ILE A 32 -7.05 9.86 5.96
CA ILE A 32 -7.01 8.48 5.47
C ILE A 32 -8.15 8.26 4.46
N LEU A 33 -9.36 8.72 4.76
CA LEU A 33 -10.52 8.57 3.87
C LEU A 33 -10.30 9.31 2.54
N ASP A 34 -9.83 10.56 2.59
CA ASP A 34 -9.47 11.36 1.42
C ASP A 34 -8.42 10.63 0.56
N PHE A 35 -7.35 10.11 1.18
CA PHE A 35 -6.35 9.32 0.46
C PHE A 35 -6.93 8.08 -0.21
N ILE A 36 -7.76 7.30 0.49
CA ILE A 36 -8.40 6.09 -0.06
C ILE A 36 -9.28 6.44 -1.26
N GLN A 37 -10.02 7.56 -1.20
CA GLN A 37 -10.84 8.03 -2.31
C GLN A 37 -10.02 8.42 -3.54
N GLN A 38 -8.84 9.00 -3.34
CA GLN A 38 -7.93 9.39 -4.42
C GLN A 38 -7.25 8.16 -5.05
N ILE A 39 -6.60 7.31 -4.24
CA ILE A 39 -5.82 6.17 -4.74
C ILE A 39 -6.67 5.04 -5.33
N LYS A 40 -7.98 5.03 -5.01
CA LYS A 40 -8.98 3.99 -5.34
C LYS A 40 -8.67 2.63 -4.72
N ASN A 41 -7.49 2.05 -4.98
CA ASN A 41 -7.06 0.78 -4.42
C ASN A 41 -5.70 0.90 -3.71
N PRO A 42 -5.67 1.05 -2.39
CA PRO A 42 -4.40 1.16 -1.65
C PRO A 42 -3.58 -0.15 -1.65
N TYR A 43 -4.15 -1.28 -2.07
CA TYR A 43 -3.46 -2.57 -2.15
C TYR A 43 -2.79 -2.83 -3.51
N CYS A 44 -3.17 -2.08 -4.55
CA CYS A 44 -2.59 -2.23 -5.88
C CYS A 44 -2.69 -0.91 -6.66
N TYR A 45 -1.55 -0.28 -6.87
CA TYR A 45 -1.40 1.03 -7.52
C TYR A 45 -0.07 1.07 -8.27
N LYS A 46 0.24 2.16 -8.97
CA LYS A 46 1.55 2.37 -9.60
C LYS A 46 2.31 3.54 -8.97
N CYS A 47 3.62 3.49 -9.07
CA CYS A 47 4.53 4.59 -8.75
C CYS A 47 5.42 4.80 -9.98
N GLY A 48 5.02 5.73 -10.85
CA GLY A 48 5.62 5.90 -12.17
C GLY A 48 5.53 4.61 -12.99
N LYS A 49 6.68 4.00 -13.28
CA LYS A 49 6.77 2.76 -14.09
C LYS A 49 6.66 1.47 -13.26
N VAL A 50 6.56 1.57 -11.94
CA VAL A 50 6.55 0.41 -11.05
C VAL A 50 5.14 0.13 -10.56
N VAL A 51 4.67 -1.11 -10.73
CA VAL A 51 3.43 -1.56 -10.09
C VAL A 51 3.73 -2.03 -8.68
N VAL A 52 2.96 -1.56 -7.70
CA VAL A 52 3.12 -1.89 -6.28
C VAL A 52 1.90 -2.68 -5.82
N LYS A 53 2.13 -3.81 -5.15
CA LYS A 53 1.11 -4.56 -4.43
C LYS A 53 1.45 -4.62 -2.96
N ILE A 54 0.47 -4.32 -2.11
CA ILE A 54 0.59 -4.43 -0.66
C ILE A 54 -0.24 -5.62 -0.20
N SER A 55 0.38 -6.48 0.60
CA SER A 55 -0.27 -7.62 1.26
C SER A 55 0.22 -7.71 2.70
N PHE A 56 -0.69 -8.08 3.59
CA PHE A 56 -0.40 -8.32 4.99
C PHE A 56 -0.52 -9.82 5.26
N ASN A 57 0.35 -10.33 6.12
CA ASN A 57 0.21 -11.67 6.66
C ASN A 57 -0.67 -11.60 7.91
N ASP A 58 -1.64 -12.50 8.04
CA ASP A 58 -2.57 -12.57 9.19
C ASP A 58 -1.91 -13.17 10.45
N SER A 59 -0.58 -13.11 10.55
CA SER A 59 0.18 -13.70 11.67
C SER A 59 0.20 -12.86 12.94
N GLY A 60 -0.34 -11.64 12.92
CA GLY A 60 -0.29 -10.68 14.05
C GLY A 60 1.10 -10.10 14.35
N ALA A 61 2.18 -10.73 13.86
CA ALA A 61 3.54 -10.23 13.97
C ALA A 61 3.77 -9.01 13.07
N THR A 62 4.46 -8.02 13.61
CA THR A 62 4.93 -6.81 12.92
C THR A 62 6.15 -7.10 12.04
N LEU A 63 6.56 -6.14 11.20
CA LEU A 63 7.80 -6.26 10.45
C LEU A 63 9.01 -6.30 11.40
N GLU A 64 8.95 -5.49 12.45
CA GLU A 64 9.95 -5.39 13.52
C GLU A 64 10.15 -6.74 14.21
N ASP A 65 9.07 -7.43 14.59
CA ASP A 65 9.15 -8.78 15.19
C ASP A 65 9.89 -9.76 14.26
N ARG A 66 9.61 -9.69 12.96
CA ARG A 66 10.25 -10.55 11.95
C ARG A 66 11.72 -10.20 11.75
N MET A 67 12.06 -8.92 11.73
CA MET A 67 13.44 -8.45 11.61
C MET A 67 14.26 -8.84 12.85
N GLU A 68 13.71 -8.67 14.05
CA GLU A 68 14.37 -9.08 15.29
C GLU A 68 14.62 -10.59 15.31
N SER A 69 13.61 -11.40 14.96
CA SER A 69 13.77 -12.85 14.85
C SER A 69 14.86 -13.24 13.85
N PHE A 70 14.97 -12.53 12.72
CA PHE A 70 15.99 -12.80 11.71
C PHE A 70 17.40 -12.48 12.23
N LEU A 71 17.57 -11.35 12.91
CA LEU A 71 18.84 -10.94 13.51
C LEU A 71 19.31 -11.89 14.62
N ARG A 72 18.37 -12.45 15.41
CA ARG A 72 18.67 -13.42 16.47
C ARG A 72 19.02 -14.81 15.96
N MET A 73 18.68 -15.13 14.72
CA MET A 73 19.02 -16.41 14.08
C MET A 73 20.40 -16.40 13.38
N MET A 74 21.05 -15.24 13.30
CA MET A 74 22.46 -15.10 12.90
C MET A 74 23.38 -15.25 14.12
#